data_AF-A0A533T0E6-F1
#
_entry.id   AF-A0A533T0E6-F1
#
_cell.length_a   1.000
_cell.length_b   1.000
_cell.length_c   1.000
_cell.angle_alpha   90.00
_cell.angle_beta   90.00
_cell.angle_gamma   90.00
#
_symmetry.space_group_name_H-M   'P 1'
#
loop_
_entity.id
_entity.type
_entity.pdbx_description
1 polymer ?
#
loop_
_entity_poly.entity_id
_entity_poly.type
_entity_poly.pdbx_seq_one_letter_code
_entity_poly.pdbx_strand_id
1 'polypeptide(L)'
;MNEKSTPFAARFQLILIIMLLVSLVLIAQQFSKDVYKVGLVLLVITTIFQIGASNVPSTANAKQTARIMAIAFAIVIVVFVVSIILTPYLINLGRG
;
A
#
# COMPACT_ATOMS: atom_id res chain seq x y z
N MET A 1 35.71 -4.17 3.00
CA MET A 1 34.28 -4.32 3.29
C MET A 1 33.58 -3.07 2.75
N ASN A 2 32.94 -3.15 1.58
CA ASN A 2 32.27 -1.98 1.00
C ASN A 2 30.96 -1.73 1.74
N GLU A 3 30.85 -0.60 2.41
CA GLU A 3 29.59 -0.04 2.92
C GLU A 3 28.67 0.28 1.72
N LYS A 4 27.96 -0.73 1.21
CA LYS A 4 26.79 -0.50 0.37
C LYS A 4 25.73 0.10 1.29
N SER A 5 25.66 1.42 1.29
CA SER A 5 24.53 2.18 1.82
C SER A 5 23.24 1.43 1.47
N THR A 6 22.50 1.00 2.50
CA THR A 6 21.25 0.27 2.28
C THR A 6 20.38 1.09 1.34
N PRO A 7 20.00 0.56 0.16
CA PRO A 7 19.31 1.36 -0.83
C PRO A 7 18.00 1.88 -0.26
N PHE A 8 17.64 3.11 -0.64
CA PHE A 8 16.47 3.81 -0.10
C PHE A 8 15.20 2.95 -0.13
N ALA A 9 15.00 2.20 -1.21
CA ALA A 9 13.88 1.28 -1.37
C ALA A 9 13.79 0.22 -0.26
N ALA A 10 14.92 -0.38 0.14
CA ALA A 10 14.96 -1.40 1.19
C ALA A 10 14.59 -0.80 2.55
N ARG A 11 15.08 0.41 2.86
CA ARG A 11 14.71 1.12 4.09
C ARG A 11 13.21 1.46 4.10
N PHE A 12 12.69 1.94 2.98
CA PHE A 12 11.28 2.29 2.83
C PHE A 12 10.37 1.05 3.01
N GLN A 13 10.72 -0.08 2.41
CA GLN A 13 9.99 -1.35 2.59
C GLN A 13 10.02 -1.81 4.05
N LEU A 14 11.19 -1.74 4.71
CA LEU A 14 11.30 -2.10 6.12
C LEU A 14 10.40 -1.23 7.00
N ILE A 15 10.34 0.09 6.76
CA ILE A 15 9.47 1.00 7.49
C ILE A 15 7.99 0.60 7.31
N LEU A 16 7.57 0.29 6.08
CA LEU A 16 6.19 -0.14 5.82
C LEU A 16 5.85 -1.46 6.53
N ILE A 17 6.78 -2.42 6.55
CA ILE A 17 6.60 -3.69 7.28
C ILE A 17 6.47 -3.42 8.78
N ILE A 18 7.32 -2.56 9.34
CA ILE A 18 7.24 -2.19 10.77
C ILE A 18 5.89 -1.50 11.07
N MET A 19 5.46 -0.56 10.23
CA MET A 19 4.15 0.10 10.39
C MET A 19 2.98 -0.90 10.32
N LEU A 20 3.07 -1.90 9.45
CA LEU A 20 2.08 -2.98 9.39
C LEU A 20 2.03 -3.74 10.73
N LEU A 21 3.17 -4.16 11.26
CA LEU A 21 3.23 -4.86 12.55
C LEU A 21 2.67 -3.99 13.69
N VAL A 22 3.04 -2.71 13.75
CA VAL A 22 2.49 -1.75 14.71
C VAL A 22 0.97 -1.66 14.57
N SER A 23 0.45 -1.54 13.36
CA SER A 23 -1.00 -1.47 13.13
C SER A 23 -1.73 -2.71 13.65
N LEU A 24 -1.17 -3.91 13.44
CA LEU A 24 -1.73 -5.15 13.95
C LEU A 24 -1.76 -5.19 15.48
N VAL A 25 -0.69 -4.73 16.14
CA VAL A 25 -0.64 -4.62 17.61
C VAL A 25 -1.69 -3.64 18.13
N LEU A 26 -1.87 -2.48 17.49
CA LEU A 26 -2.87 -1.48 17.86
C LEU A 26 -4.32 -1.96 17.65
N ILE A 27 -4.54 -2.83 16.67
CA ILE A 27 -5.84 -3.46 16.42
C ILE A 27 -6.09 -4.61 17.40
N ALA A 28 -5.06 -5.39 17.75
CA ALA A 28 -5.19 -6.57 18.60
C ALA A 28 -5.50 -6.23 20.06
N GLN A 29 -5.07 -5.06 20.56
CA GLN A 29 -5.43 -4.65 21.90
C GLN A 29 -6.97 -4.46 22.01
N GLN A 30 -7.56 -4.95 23.11
CA GLN A 30 -9.01 -4.89 23.35
C GLN A 30 -9.42 -3.75 24.31
N PHE A 31 -8.44 -2.99 24.81
CA PHE A 31 -8.63 -2.04 25.90
C PHE A 31 -9.28 -0.72 25.43
N SER A 32 -9.00 -0.27 24.21
CA SER A 32 -9.47 1.02 23.70
C SER A 32 -9.97 0.96 22.26
N LYS A 33 -11.21 1.39 22.06
CA LYS A 33 -11.81 1.56 20.74
C LYS A 33 -11.11 2.64 19.91
N ASP A 34 -10.59 3.69 20.54
CA ASP A 34 -9.93 4.77 19.80
C ASP A 34 -8.54 4.34 19.32
N VAL A 35 -7.79 3.60 20.14
CA VAL A 35 -6.52 2.99 19.71
C VAL A 35 -6.75 2.00 18.57
N TYR A 36 -7.82 1.21 18.65
CA TYR A 36 -8.23 0.30 17.56
C TYR A 36 -8.51 1.06 16.25
N LYS A 37 -9.26 2.17 16.30
CA LYS A 37 -9.52 3.00 15.11
C LYS A 37 -8.23 3.56 14.52
N VAL A 38 -7.31 4.04 15.35
CA VAL A 38 -5.99 4.52 14.89
C VAL A 38 -5.21 3.39 14.22
N GLY A 39 -5.20 2.20 14.82
CA GLY A 39 -4.59 1.01 14.23
C GLY A 39 -5.17 0.66 12.86
N LEU A 40 -6.50 0.71 12.71
CA LEU A 40 -7.17 0.50 11.42
C LEU A 40 -6.80 1.55 10.37
N VAL A 41 -6.83 2.83 10.73
CA VAL A 41 -6.46 3.91 9.80
C VAL A 41 -5.01 3.76 9.36
N LEU A 42 -4.11 3.46 10.31
CA LEU A 42 -2.70 3.20 10.01
C LEU A 42 -2.55 2.00 9.07
N LEU A 43 -3.22 0.88 9.36
CA LEU A 43 -3.23 -0.31 8.51
C LEU A 43 -3.64 0.03 7.08
N VAL A 44 -4.77 0.73 6.90
CA VAL A 44 -5.27 1.11 5.57
C VAL A 44 -4.24 1.94 4.82
N ILE A 45 -3.67 2.97 5.45
CA ILE A 45 -2.65 3.83 4.83
C ILE A 45 -1.42 3.00 4.45
N THR A 46 -0.87 2.21 5.37
CA THR A 46 0.31 1.38 5.10
C THR A 46 0.04 0.38 3.97
N THR A 47 -1.16 -0.22 3.92
CA THR A 47 -1.52 -1.17 2.87
C THR A 47 -1.60 -0.50 1.50
N ILE A 48 -2.16 0.72 1.41
CA ILE A 48 -2.16 1.51 0.16
C ILE A 48 -0.72 1.72 -0.33
N PHE A 49 0.17 2.21 0.54
CA PHE A 49 1.58 2.40 0.16
C PHE A 49 2.27 1.08 -0.23
N GLN A 50 1.94 -0.03 0.42
CA GLN A 50 2.50 -1.36 0.09
C GLN A 50 2.12 -1.86 -1.31
N ILE A 51 0.98 -1.45 -1.88
CA ILE A 51 0.59 -1.81 -3.26
C ILE A 51 1.69 -1.36 -4.24
N GLY A 52 2.18 -0.13 -4.10
CA GLY A 52 3.30 0.36 -4.90
C GLY A 52 4.66 -0.18 -4.45
N ALA A 53 4.89 -0.23 -3.13
CA ALA A 53 6.21 -0.51 -2.58
C ALA A 53 6.67 -1.95 -2.84
N SER A 54 5.73 -2.90 -2.94
CA SER A 54 6.00 -4.30 -3.28
C SER A 54 6.58 -4.47 -4.69
N ASN A 55 6.33 -3.51 -5.59
CA ASN A 55 6.84 -3.51 -6.96
C ASN A 55 8.20 -2.83 -7.10
N VAL A 56 8.75 -2.24 -6.03
CA VAL A 56 10.03 -1.52 -6.06
C VAL A 56 11.18 -2.50 -5.80
N PRO A 57 12.18 -2.59 -6.70
CA PRO A 57 13.39 -3.36 -6.43
C PRO A 57 14.13 -2.84 -5.20
N SER A 58 14.63 -3.74 -4.36
CA SER A 58 15.37 -3.38 -3.13
C SER A 58 16.68 -2.62 -3.39
N THR A 59 17.17 -2.61 -4.63
CA THR A 59 18.35 -1.86 -5.10
C THR A 59 18.02 -0.49 -5.68
N ALA A 60 16.74 -0.11 -5.76
CA ALA A 60 16.31 1.13 -6.38
C ALA A 60 16.67 2.37 -5.53
N ASN A 61 17.10 3.42 -6.23
CA ASN A 61 17.33 4.74 -5.65
C ASN A 61 16.00 5.49 -5.45
N ALA A 62 15.98 6.53 -4.61
CA ALA A 62 14.76 7.26 -4.23
C ALA A 62 13.91 7.75 -5.42
N LYS A 63 14.54 8.27 -6.49
CA LYS A 63 13.84 8.71 -7.70
C LYS A 63 13.15 7.56 -8.43
N GLN A 64 13.80 6.40 -8.49
CA GLN A 64 13.25 5.20 -9.13
C GLN A 64 12.11 4.62 -8.28
N THR A 65 12.28 4.56 -6.95
CA THR A 65 11.22 4.20 -6.00
C THR A 65 9.98 5.07 -6.19
N ALA A 66 10.14 6.40 -6.21
CA ALA A 66 9.02 7.32 -6.39
C ALA A 66 8.31 7.12 -7.74
N ARG A 67 9.06 6.90 -8.83
CA ARG A 67 8.48 6.65 -10.16
C ARG A 67 7.66 5.36 -10.18
N ILE A 68 8.20 4.26 -9.65
CA ILE A 68 7.50 2.97 -9.61
C ILE A 68 6.24 3.08 -8.74
N MET A 69 6.32 3.73 -7.59
CA MET A 69 5.17 4.01 -6.71
C MET A 69 4.08 4.78 -7.46
N ALA A 70 4.44 5.86 -8.16
CA ALA A 70 3.48 6.67 -8.91
C ALA A 70 2.79 5.86 -10.02
N ILE A 71 3.53 5.01 -10.75
CA ILE A 71 2.97 4.14 -11.79
C ILE A 71 2.01 3.13 -11.16
N ALA A 72 2.39 2.48 -10.05
CA ALA A 72 1.53 1.52 -9.37
C ALA A 72 0.22 2.17 -8.90
N PHE A 73 0.28 3.37 -8.32
CA PHE A 73 -0.92 4.10 -7.94
C PHE A 73 -1.78 4.50 -9.13
N ALA A 74 -1.16 4.92 -10.25
CA ALA A 74 -1.90 5.21 -11.47
C ALA A 74 -2.65 3.97 -11.99
N ILE A 75 -2.01 2.80 -11.99
CA ILE A 75 -2.66 1.53 -12.37
C ILE A 75 -3.85 1.23 -11.45
N VAL A 76 -3.67 1.34 -10.14
CA VAL A 76 -4.76 1.12 -9.18
C VAL A 76 -5.94 2.04 -9.47
N ILE A 77 -5.71 3.35 -9.64
CA ILE A 77 -6.74 4.32 -9.95
C ILE A 77 -7.47 3.95 -11.25
N VAL A 78 -6.74 3.58 -12.30
CA VAL A 78 -7.31 3.15 -13.58
C VAL A 78 -8.21 1.94 -13.40
N VAL A 79 -7.77 0.92 -12.66
CA VAL A 79 -8.57 -0.28 -12.38
C VAL A 79 -9.85 0.08 -11.63
N PHE A 80 -9.79 0.95 -10.62
CA PHE A 80 -10.98 1.41 -9.90
C PHE A 80 -11.95 2.16 -10.80
N VAL A 81 -11.46 3.10 -11.61
CA VAL A 81 -12.29 3.88 -12.54
C VAL A 81 -12.97 2.96 -13.57
N VAL A 82 -12.21 2.06 -14.19
CA VAL A 82 -12.75 1.09 -15.14
C VAL A 82 -13.79 0.21 -14.46
N SER A 83 -13.52 -0.29 -13.25
CA SER A 83 -14.47 -1.12 -12.48
C SER A 83 -15.78 -0.38 -12.20
N ILE A 84 -15.72 0.89 -11.79
CA ILE A 84 -16.90 1.73 -11.54
C ILE A 84 -17.73 1.91 -12.81
N ILE A 85 -17.06 2.19 -13.94
CA ILE A 85 -17.73 2.37 -15.23
C ILE A 85 -18.36 1.05 -15.69
N LEU A 86 -17.66 -0.07 -15.54
CA LEU A 86 -18.09 -1.37 -16.07
C LEU A 86 -19.21 -2.01 -15.25
N THR A 87 -19.27 -1.73 -13.95
CA THR A 87 -20.27 -2.29 -13.01
C THR A 87 -21.72 -2.16 -13.52
N PRO A 88 -22.24 -0.98 -13.92
CA PRO A 88 -23.61 -0.88 -14.44
C PRO A 88 -23.82 -1.66 -15.73
N TYR A 89 -22.83 -1.71 -16.64
CA TYR A 89 -22.94 -2.49 -17.88
C TYR A 89 -23.11 -3.99 -17.57
N LEU A 90 -22.28 -4.53 -16.67
CA LEU A 90 -22.35 -5.93 -16.27
C LEU A 90 -23.67 -6.28 -15.57
N ILE A 91 -24.17 -5.38 -14.73
CA ILE A 91 -25.48 -5.54 -14.06
C ILE A 91 -26.62 -5.55 -15.08
N ASN A 92 -26.58 -4.71 -16.11
CA ASN A 92 -27.60 -4.67 -17.15
C ASN A 92 -27.54 -5.92 -18.06
N LEU A 93 -26.35 -6.45 -18.34
CA LEU A 93 -26.17 -7.71 -19.07
C LEU A 93 -26.74 -8.92 -18.32
N GLY A 94 -26.60 -8.97 -16.99
CA GLY A 94 -27.15 -10.06 -16.17
C GLY A 94 -28.66 -9.97 -15.90
N ARG A 95 -29.31 -8.86 -16.29
CA ARG A 95 -30.76 -8.65 -16.16
C ARG A 95 -31.53 -8.92 -17.45
N GLY A 96 -30.83 -9.15 -18.56
CA GLY A 96 -31.39 -9.49 -19.87
C GLY A 96 -31.53 -10.99 -20.08
#